data_AF-A0A1C6GBN3-F1
#
_entry.id   AF-A0A1C6GBN3-F1
#
_cell.length_a   1.000
_cell.length_b   1.000
_cell.length_c   1.000
_cell.angle_alpha   90.00
_cell.angle_beta   90.00
_cell.angle_gamma   90.00
#
_symmetry.space_group_name_H-M   'P 1'
#
loop_
_entity.id
_entity.type
_entity.pdbx_description
1 polymer ?
#
loop_
_entity_poly.entity_id
_entity_poly.type
_entity_poly.pdbx_seq_one_letter_code
_entity_poly.pdbx_strand_id
1 'polypeptide(L)' 'MSELDFENPHYCPVYDKVIDIDLCYETLMCLNCFFKISSVKELNDIEDIDNARKICDHCEYSKL' A
#
# COMPACT_ATOMS: atom_id res chain seq x y z
N MET A 1 -21.09 6.51 3.02
CA MET A 1 -19.83 6.46 2.25
C MET A 1 -18.77 6.96 3.21
N SER A 2 -17.81 6.13 3.60
CA SER A 2 -16.65 6.61 4.37
C SER A 2 -15.97 7.68 3.52
N GLU A 3 -15.92 8.91 4.03
CA GLU A 3 -15.03 9.93 3.47
C GLU A 3 -13.62 9.45 3.78
N LEU A 4 -13.02 8.74 2.82
CA LEU A 4 -11.64 8.29 2.95
C LEU A 4 -10.77 9.53 3.10
N ASP A 5 -10.08 9.58 4.22
CA ASP A 5 -9.15 10.65 4.53
C ASP A 5 -7.80 10.29 3.93
N PHE A 6 -7.54 10.84 2.74
CA PHE A 6 -6.28 10.67 2.02
C PHE A 6 -5.19 11.60 2.56
N GLU A 7 -5.47 12.44 3.56
CA GLU A 7 -4.47 13.32 4.17
C GLU A 7 -3.92 12.75 5.49
N ASN A 8 -4.65 11.83 6.13
CA ASN A 8 -4.25 11.26 7.41
C ASN A 8 -3.55 9.88 7.31
N PRO A 9 -2.54 9.64 8.16
CA PRO A 9 -1.97 8.32 8.34
C PRO A 9 -3.04 7.30 8.73
N HIS A 10 -2.96 6.10 8.17
CA HIS A 10 -3.93 5.04 8.41
C HIS A 10 -3.22 3.70 8.55
N TYR A 11 -3.93 2.75 9.14
CA TYR A 11 -3.42 1.40 9.30
C TYR A 11 -3.38 0.68 7.95
N CYS A 12 -2.20 0.16 7.58
CA CYS A 12 -2.03 -0.64 6.38
C CYS A 12 -1.80 -2.12 6.74
N PRO A 13 -2.71 -3.03 6.36
CA PRO A 13 -2.59 -4.46 6.63
C PRO A 13 -1.42 -5.15 5.91
N VAL A 14 -0.86 -4.53 4.85
CA VAL A 14 0.33 -5.03 4.18
C VAL A 14 1.58 -4.87 5.06
N TYR A 15 1.64 -3.78 5.82
CA TYR A 15 2.77 -3.46 6.70
C TYR A 15 2.53 -3.75 8.18
N ASP A 16 1.31 -4.15 8.54
CA ASP A 16 0.88 -4.37 9.92
C ASP A 16 1.13 -3.15 10.85
N LYS A 17 1.09 -1.94 10.29
CA LYS A 17 1.36 -0.68 11.00
C LYS A 17 0.61 0.51 10.39
N VAL A 18 0.58 1.61 11.14
CA VAL A 18 0.12 2.90 10.61
C VAL A 18 1.18 3.48 9.69
N ILE A 19 0.78 3.84 8.47
CA ILE A 19 1.63 4.45 7.45
C ILE A 19 1.04 5.79 7.01
N ASP A 20 1.89 6.66 6.49
CA ASP A 20 1.43 7.87 5.80
C ASP A 20 0.88 7.55 4.39
N ILE A 21 0.23 8.55 3.80
CA ILE A 21 -0.37 8.40 2.48
C ILE A 21 0.68 8.23 1.38
N ASP A 22 1.85 8.84 1.53
CA ASP A 22 2.94 8.77 0.55
C ASP A 22 3.42 7.32 0.41
N LEU A 23 3.71 6.65 1.54
CA LEU A 23 4.08 5.24 1.54
C LEU A 23 2.94 4.38 1.00
N CYS A 24 1.68 4.65 1.34
CA CYS A 24 0.54 3.91 0.80
C CYS A 24 0.46 4.01 -0.73
N TYR A 25 0.64 5.20 -1.27
CA TYR A 25 0.61 5.45 -2.71
C TYR A 25 1.78 4.80 -3.43
N GLU A 26 3.02 4.96 -2.94
CA GLU A 26 4.20 4.33 -3.52
C GLU A 26 4.09 2.81 -3.51
N THR A 27 3.57 2.25 -2.43
CA THR A 27 3.28 0.81 -2.29
C THR A 27 2.30 0.35 -3.36
N LEU A 28 1.18 1.06 -3.52
CA LEU A 28 0.16 0.74 -4.53
C LEU A 28 0.75 0.78 -5.94
N MET A 29 1.58 1.78 -6.26
CA MET A 29 2.23 1.89 -7.57
C MET A 29 3.21 0.74 -7.84
N CYS A 30 3.97 0.32 -6.83
CA CYS A 30 4.88 -0.82 -6.96
C CYS A 30 4.14 -2.15 -7.09
N LEU A 31 3.10 -2.39 -6.28
CA LEU A 31 2.32 -3.63 -6.29
C LEU A 31 1.53 -3.81 -7.61
N ASN A 32 1.07 -2.71 -8.22
CA ASN A 32 0.44 -2.68 -9.54
C ASN A 32 1.43 -2.70 -10.72
N CYS A 33 2.71 -2.97 -10.46
CA CYS A 33 3.78 -3.07 -11.47
C CYS A 33 4.05 -1.77 -12.26
N PHE A 34 3.63 -0.60 -11.78
CA PHE A 34 4.03 0.69 -12.37
C PHE A 34 5.49 1.03 -12.02
N PHE A 35 5.93 0.66 -10.82
CA PHE A 35 7.33 0.77 -10.38
C PHE A 35 7.88 -0.57 -9.92
N LYS A 36 9.22 -0.65 -9.79
CA LYS A 36 9.89 -1.83 -9.23
C LYS A 36 9.63 -1.90 -7.72
N ILE A 37 9.40 -3.10 -7.20
CA ILE A 37 9.27 -3.36 -5.74
C ILE A 37 10.45 -2.76 -4.96
N SER A 38 11.67 -2.84 -5.53
CA SER A 38 12.88 -2.29 -4.93
C SER A 38 12.92 -0.76 -4.83
N SER A 39 11.97 -0.04 -5.44
CA SER A 39 11.88 1.42 -5.35
C SER A 39 11.43 1.90 -3.97
N VAL A 40 10.68 1.07 -3.24
CA VAL A 40 10.21 1.33 -1.88
C VAL A 40 10.95 0.38 -0.95
N LYS A 41 11.62 0.92 0.07
CA LYS A 41 12.52 0.10 0.91
C LYS A 41 11.73 -0.87 1.76
N GLU A 42 10.61 -0.41 2.28
CA GLU A 42 9.66 -1.12 3.13
C GLU A 42 9.04 -2.32 2.41
N LEU A 43 8.89 -2.24 1.08
CA LEU A 43 8.40 -3.36 0.28
C LEU A 43 9.42 -4.51 0.18
N ASN A 44 10.72 -4.26 0.39
CA ASN A 44 11.72 -5.34 0.38
C ASN A 44 11.64 -6.21 1.64
N ASP A 45 11.02 -5.72 2.71
CA ASP A 45 10.83 -6.46 3.96
C ASP A 45 9.58 -7.38 3.90
N ILE A 46 8.80 -7.30 2.82
CA ILE A 46 7.61 -8.14 2.62
C ILE A 46 7.99 -9.41 1.86
N GLU A 47 7.88 -10.54 2.55
CA GLU A 47 8.20 -11.85 1.98
C GLU A 47 7.20 -12.29 0.89
N ASP A 48 5.91 -11.94 1.04
CA ASP A 48 4.85 -12.34 0.11
C ASP A 48 4.20 -11.13 -0.58
N ILE A 49 4.81 -10.73 -1.69
CA ILE A 49 4.32 -9.64 -2.55
C ILE A 49 2.98 -10.00 -3.22
N ASP A 50 2.72 -11.27 -3.50
CA ASP A 50 1.47 -11.68 -4.14
C ASP A 50 0.28 -11.60 -3.16
N ASN A 51 0.52 -11.88 -1.88
CA ASN A 51 -0.47 -11.60 -0.83
C ASN A 51 -0.65 -10.10 -0.61
N ALA A 52 0.44 -9.31 -0.60
CA ALA A 52 0.36 -7.85 -0.50
C ALA A 52 -0.51 -7.24 -1.62
N ARG A 53 -0.36 -7.74 -2.86
CA ARG A 53 -1.21 -7.37 -4.00
C ARG A 53 -2.69 -7.64 -3.74
N LYS A 54 -3.04 -8.84 -3.26
CA LYS A 54 -4.44 -9.21 -2.97
C LYS A 54 -5.04 -8.32 -1.89
N ILE A 55 -4.26 -8.01 -0.85
CA ILE A 55 -4.70 -7.13 0.23
C ILE A 55 -4.94 -5.71 -0.31
N CYS A 56 -4.00 -5.15 -1.07
CA CYS A 56 -4.16 -3.83 -1.66
C CYS A 56 -5.31 -3.78 -2.68
N ASP A 57 -5.55 -4.82 -3.48
CA ASP A 57 -6.66 -4.90 -4.43
C ASP A 57 -8.04 -4.79 -3.75
N HIS A 58 -8.15 -5.23 -2.49
CA HIS A 58 -9.37 -5.12 -1.67
C HIS A 58 -9.40 -3.88 -0.77
N CYS A 59 -8.34 -3.06 -0.76
CA CYS A 59 -8.25 -1.88 0.08
C CYS A 59 -9.17 -0.76 -0.41
N GLU A 60 -9.72 0.04 0.51
CA GLU A 60 -10.51 1.22 0.12
C GLU A 60 -9.65 2.29 -0.54
N TYR A 61 -8.39 2.42 -0.12
CA TYR A 61 -7.41 3.37 -0.63
C TYR A 61 -6.83 3.01 -2.01
N SER A 62 -7.10 1.80 -2.54
CA SER A 62 -6.62 1.39 -3.87
C SER A 62 -7.56 1.75 -5.02
N LYS A 63 -8.79 2.18 -4.70
CA LYS A 63 -9.83 2.56 -5.66
C LYS A 63 -9.65 4.00 -6.16
N LEU A 64 -8.46 4.30 -6.69
CA LEU A 64 -8.15 5.56 -7.37
C LEU A 64 -8.89 5.67 -8.71
#